data_AF-A0A7J2X9C4-F1
#
_entry.id   AF-A0A7J2X9C4-F1
#
_cell.length_a   1.000
_cell.length_b   1.000
_cell.length_c   1.000
_cell.angle_alpha   90.00
_cell.angle_beta   90.00
_cell.angle_gamma   90.00
#
_symmetry.space_group_name_H-M   'P 1'
#
loop_
_entity.id
_entity.type
_entity.pdbx_description
1 polymer ?
#
loop_
_entity_poly.entity_id
_entity_poly.type
_entity_poly.pdbx_seq_one_letter_code
_entity_poly.pdbx_strand_id
1 'polypeptide(L)'
;NYGLDRLGIPLVEVATDASIKNPRHAREVAEYIGSIFQSTGRVKRGLGTIRQDLNVSIKNGARVEIKGVQSLSAISRVLEKEVLRQLDLIKIKEILQERKITREEILNSKVLEITDVLRRADSRIVKKSLEKGDSIALAVLLPGFRGLLKLGNSRFGKELATHAKIASGIGGLIHTDELPGYGISEEIVEEISKRLKLKKDDAFAICIGKKDVLKKAVEVIKDRAAKALDGVLEEVRRALPDDTTEYMRPLPGAARMYPETDVPPIRVKKDYLDRLRKNLPELPEKKLERLKRRYTLNEEQIKQILLAGYEKDFEFIVKKFPKFESIVARTILNTIPELEKEGVDAEKINLEMLLNVFSALKEGKFAKEGIPELLKYLSSNPRSSIDRAIKDCGLARIDLREVEKLIEDIVSSRKDFITQRGVENSFNPIMGLVMQRLRGKVDGKLISDILKKKLEELS
;
A
#
# COMPACT_ATOMS: atom_id res chain seq x y z
N ASN A 1 28.25 5.17 -4.12
CA ASN A 1 28.28 5.45 -2.67
C ASN A 1 27.06 4.83 -2.02
N TYR A 2 27.27 3.96 -1.01
CA TYR A 2 26.19 3.42 -0.19
C TYR A 2 25.96 4.33 1.02
N GLY A 3 24.71 4.53 1.43
CA GLY A 3 24.39 5.15 2.72
C GLY A 3 24.67 4.17 3.86
N LEU A 4 25.39 4.62 4.90
CA LEU A 4 25.76 3.80 6.07
C LEU A 4 24.85 4.04 7.27
N ASP A 5 23.88 4.96 7.16
CA ASP A 5 22.92 5.35 8.20
C ASP A 5 22.05 4.20 8.71
N ARG A 6 21.88 3.15 7.89
CA ARG A 6 21.10 1.95 8.25
C ARG A 6 21.95 0.78 8.74
N LEU A 7 23.28 0.85 8.61
CA LEU A 7 24.18 -0.23 9.00
C LEU A 7 24.18 -0.38 10.53
N GLY A 8 24.00 -1.61 11.01
CA GLY A 8 24.00 -1.91 12.45
C GLY A 8 22.68 -1.65 13.19
N ILE A 9 21.62 -1.18 12.52
CA ILE A 9 20.29 -1.08 13.14
C ILE A 9 19.82 -2.51 13.51
N PRO A 10 19.39 -2.76 14.77
CA PRO A 10 18.88 -4.07 15.18
C PRO A 10 17.69 -4.52 14.33
N LEU A 11 17.72 -5.78 13.89
CA LEU A 11 16.63 -6.44 13.16
C LEU A 11 16.23 -7.71 13.88
N VAL A 12 14.94 -8.04 13.80
CA VAL A 12 14.39 -9.33 14.21
C VAL A 12 13.79 -9.96 12.97
N GLU A 13 14.27 -11.14 12.61
CA GLU A 13 13.73 -11.94 11.52
C GLU A 13 12.80 -13.01 12.08
N VAL A 14 11.60 -13.11 11.52
CA VAL A 14 10.64 -14.17 11.85
C VAL A 14 10.32 -14.93 10.57
N ALA A 15 10.73 -16.19 10.55
CA ALA A 15 10.36 -17.12 9.50
C ALA A 15 9.17 -17.97 9.97
N THR A 16 8.10 -17.97 9.18
CA THR A 16 6.97 -18.89 9.38
C THR A 16 7.28 -20.24 8.76
N ASP A 17 6.60 -21.28 9.25
CA ASP A 17 6.54 -22.56 8.56
C ASP A 17 5.76 -22.46 7.23
N ALA A 18 5.96 -23.41 6.32
CA ALA A 18 5.29 -23.50 5.01
C ALA A 18 3.84 -24.03 5.11
N SER A 19 3.16 -23.81 6.24
CA SER A 19 1.80 -24.29 6.54
C SER A 19 0.70 -23.26 6.25
N ILE A 20 1.06 -22.09 5.71
CA ILE A 20 0.11 -21.06 5.29
C ILE A 20 -0.75 -21.57 4.12
N LYS A 21 -2.04 -21.77 4.41
CA LYS A 21 -3.00 -22.46 3.54
C LYS A 21 -3.44 -21.69 2.28
N ASN A 22 -3.60 -20.36 2.38
CA ASN A 22 -4.16 -19.56 1.29
C ASN A 22 -3.77 -18.07 1.43
N PRO A 23 -3.98 -17.25 0.39
CA PRO A 23 -3.61 -15.83 0.39
C PRO A 23 -4.21 -15.00 1.53
N ARG A 24 -5.45 -15.29 1.94
CA ARG A 24 -6.10 -14.61 3.06
C ARG A 24 -5.43 -14.96 4.39
N HIS A 25 -5.16 -16.24 4.62
CA HIS A 25 -4.45 -16.70 5.81
C HIS A 25 -3.05 -16.09 5.88
N ALA A 26 -2.33 -15.95 4.76
CA ALA A 26 -1.03 -15.26 4.72
C ALA A 26 -1.12 -13.82 5.26
N ARG A 27 -2.14 -13.07 4.83
CA ARG A 27 -2.40 -11.72 5.32
C ARG A 27 -2.71 -11.71 6.81
N GLU A 28 -3.58 -12.61 7.28
CA GLU A 28 -3.97 -12.71 8.69
C GLU A 28 -2.77 -13.05 9.59
N VAL A 29 -1.89 -13.96 9.16
CA VAL A 29 -0.64 -14.27 9.88
C VAL A 29 0.29 -13.05 9.93
N ALA A 30 0.49 -12.38 8.80
CA ALA A 30 1.35 -11.19 8.73
C ALA A 30 0.82 -10.04 9.61
N GLU A 31 -0.49 -9.80 9.58
CA GLU A 31 -1.17 -8.82 10.42
C GLU A 31 -1.01 -9.18 11.91
N TYR A 32 -1.19 -10.45 12.25
CA TYR A 32 -1.04 -10.92 13.63
C TYR A 32 0.38 -10.76 14.16
N ILE A 33 1.40 -11.18 13.39
CA ILE A 33 2.82 -10.98 13.74
C ILE A 33 3.11 -9.48 13.94
N GLY A 34 2.61 -8.64 13.02
CA GLY A 34 2.71 -7.18 13.13
C GLY A 34 2.11 -6.67 14.45
N SER A 35 0.93 -7.17 14.83
CA SER A 35 0.25 -6.76 16.06
C SER A 35 1.01 -7.19 17.33
N ILE A 36 1.66 -8.36 17.34
CA ILE A 36 2.53 -8.82 18.42
C ILE A 36 3.74 -7.88 18.56
N PHE A 37 4.38 -7.53 17.44
CA PHE A 37 5.50 -6.59 17.46
C PHE A 37 5.08 -5.21 17.96
N GLN A 38 3.90 -4.73 17.56
CA GLN A 38 3.35 -3.48 18.06
C GLN A 38 3.06 -3.53 19.56
N SER A 39 2.60 -4.68 20.10
CA SER A 39 2.30 -4.81 21.53
C SER A 39 3.53 -4.66 22.42
N THR A 40 4.73 -4.90 21.88
CA THR A 40 6.00 -4.62 22.59
C THR A 40 6.22 -3.13 22.88
N GLY A 41 5.64 -2.25 22.05
CA GLY A 41 5.86 -0.80 22.11
C GLY A 41 7.31 -0.36 21.89
N ARG A 42 8.17 -1.22 21.32
CA ARG A 42 9.61 -0.97 21.11
C ARG A 42 10.08 -1.09 19.65
N VAL A 43 9.17 -1.46 18.74
CA VAL A 43 9.49 -1.60 17.31
C VAL A 43 9.35 -0.25 16.62
N LYS A 44 10.30 0.07 15.72
CA LYS A 44 10.25 1.30 14.91
C LYS A 44 9.03 1.30 13.99
N ARG A 45 8.36 2.46 13.88
CA ARG A 45 7.23 2.69 12.97
C ARG A 45 7.69 3.57 11.79
N GLY A 46 6.92 3.52 10.71
CA GLY A 46 7.16 4.35 9.52
C GLY A 46 7.59 3.56 8.29
N LEU A 47 7.86 4.30 7.21
CA LEU A 47 8.22 3.71 5.93
C LEU A 47 9.54 2.94 6.02
N GLY A 48 9.55 1.70 5.53
CA GLY A 48 10.76 0.88 5.43
C GLY A 48 11.28 0.30 6.76
N THR A 49 10.49 0.35 7.84
CA THR A 49 10.81 -0.31 9.12
C THR A 49 10.38 -1.78 9.16
N ILE A 50 9.37 -2.15 8.37
CA ILE A 50 8.91 -3.53 8.22
C ILE A 50 9.23 -3.99 6.80
N ARG A 51 9.75 -5.21 6.67
CA ARG A 51 9.97 -5.89 5.40
C ARG A 51 9.26 -7.23 5.45
N GLN A 52 8.56 -7.57 4.37
CA GLN A 52 7.80 -8.79 4.27
C GLN A 52 8.12 -9.40 2.91
N ASP A 53 8.74 -10.57 2.95
CA ASP A 53 9.06 -11.38 1.78
C ASP A 53 8.15 -12.61 1.82
N LEU A 54 7.43 -12.87 0.72
CA LEU A 54 6.45 -13.95 0.64
C LEU A 54 7.05 -15.13 -0.11
N ASN A 55 6.84 -16.34 0.38
CA ASN A 55 7.19 -17.57 -0.34
C ASN A 55 5.90 -18.26 -0.76
N VAL A 56 5.76 -18.56 -2.05
CA VAL A 56 4.56 -19.23 -2.58
C VAL A 56 4.94 -20.40 -3.48
N SER A 57 4.17 -21.46 -3.38
CA SER A 57 4.27 -22.66 -4.19
C SER A 57 2.89 -23.27 -4.34
N ILE A 58 2.61 -23.86 -5.50
CA ILE A 58 1.42 -24.69 -5.72
C ILE A 58 1.83 -26.09 -6.13
N LYS A 59 0.89 -27.05 -6.06
CA LYS A 59 1.10 -28.40 -6.59
C LYS A 59 1.46 -28.31 -8.08
N ASN A 60 2.49 -29.05 -8.49
CA ASN A 60 3.08 -29.02 -9.84
C ASN A 60 3.70 -27.66 -10.26
N GLY A 61 3.75 -26.69 -9.36
CA GLY A 61 4.48 -25.43 -9.54
C GLY A 61 5.88 -25.50 -8.94
N ALA A 62 6.41 -24.33 -8.55
CA ALA A 62 7.72 -24.21 -7.91
C ALA A 62 7.68 -23.17 -6.78
N ARG A 63 8.69 -23.20 -5.91
CA ARG A 63 8.86 -22.18 -4.89
C ARG A 63 9.29 -20.87 -5.53
N VAL A 64 8.48 -19.83 -5.36
CA VAL A 64 8.76 -18.47 -5.81
C VAL A 64 8.84 -17.56 -4.58
N GLU A 65 9.93 -16.80 -4.47
CA GLU A 65 10.12 -15.78 -3.44
C GLU A 65 9.70 -14.41 -4.01
N ILE A 66 8.73 -13.75 -3.39
CA ILE A 66 8.26 -12.42 -3.78
C ILE A 66 8.76 -11.41 -2.77
N LYS A 67 9.59 -10.47 -3.24
CA LYS A 67 10.10 -9.35 -2.44
C LYS A 67 9.31 -8.07 -2.70
N GLY A 68 9.41 -7.15 -1.75
CA GLY A 68 8.92 -5.79 -1.92
C GLY A 68 7.42 -5.63 -1.72
N VAL A 69 6.78 -6.54 -0.97
CA VAL A 69 5.37 -6.37 -0.57
C VAL A 69 5.31 -5.36 0.58
N GLN A 70 4.90 -4.14 0.24
CA GLN A 70 4.96 -3.00 1.17
C GLN A 70 3.77 -2.92 2.12
N SER A 71 2.58 -3.34 1.70
CA SER A 71 1.34 -3.21 2.47
C SER A 71 0.73 -4.57 2.80
N LEU A 72 0.13 -4.67 3.99
CA LEU A 72 -0.61 -5.87 4.42
C LEU A 72 -1.76 -6.19 3.44
N SER A 73 -2.44 -5.18 2.93
CA SER A 73 -3.56 -5.37 1.99
C SER A 73 -3.13 -5.93 0.64
N ALA A 74 -1.87 -5.76 0.23
CA ALA A 74 -1.35 -6.29 -1.03
C ALA A 74 -0.99 -7.78 -0.94
N ILE A 75 -0.70 -8.32 0.25
CA ILE A 75 -0.24 -9.71 0.43
C ILE A 75 -1.18 -10.70 -0.25
N SER A 76 -2.49 -10.61 0.04
CA SER A 76 -3.45 -11.56 -0.52
C SER A 76 -3.57 -11.43 -2.04
N ARG A 77 -3.64 -10.21 -2.57
CA ARG A 77 -3.78 -9.96 -4.01
C ARG A 77 -2.56 -10.39 -4.81
N VAL A 78 -1.36 -10.11 -4.30
CA VAL A 78 -0.10 -10.53 -4.91
C VAL A 78 0.01 -12.05 -4.95
N LEU A 79 -0.32 -12.73 -3.85
CA LEU A 79 -0.31 -14.19 -3.78
C LEU A 79 -1.36 -14.82 -4.71
N GLU A 80 -2.57 -14.27 -4.79
CA GLU A 80 -3.61 -14.72 -5.72
C GLU A 80 -3.13 -14.65 -7.17
N LYS A 81 -2.56 -13.51 -7.58
CA LYS A 81 -2.02 -13.35 -8.94
C LYS A 81 -0.84 -14.25 -9.21
N GLU A 82 0.04 -14.47 -8.23
CA GLU A 82 1.16 -15.40 -8.39
C GLU A 82 0.68 -16.86 -8.53
N VAL A 83 -0.33 -17.27 -7.78
CA VAL A 83 -0.97 -18.58 -7.94
C VAL A 83 -1.53 -18.74 -9.36
N LEU A 84 -2.27 -17.75 -9.84
CA LEU A 84 -2.81 -17.75 -11.21
C LEU A 84 -1.70 -17.79 -12.26
N ARG A 85 -0.60 -17.04 -12.05
CA ARG A 85 0.58 -17.07 -12.91
C ARG A 85 1.19 -18.46 -12.99
N GLN A 86 1.36 -19.14 -11.86
CA GLN A 86 1.90 -20.50 -11.82
C GLN A 86 0.97 -21.50 -12.53
N LEU A 87 -0.34 -21.40 -12.34
CA LEU A 87 -1.32 -22.24 -13.04
C LEU A 87 -1.24 -22.06 -14.57
N ASP A 88 -1.13 -20.82 -15.04
CA ASP A 88 -0.97 -20.53 -16.46
C ASP A 88 0.34 -21.11 -17.03
N LEU A 89 1.45 -21.05 -16.29
CA LEU A 89 2.72 -21.65 -16.73
C LEU A 89 2.65 -23.18 -16.80
N ILE A 90 1.94 -23.82 -15.88
CA ILE A 90 1.67 -25.27 -15.92
C ILE A 90 0.85 -25.58 -17.19
N LYS A 91 -0.18 -24.79 -17.47
CA LYS A 91 -0.99 -24.95 -18.70
C LYS A 91 -0.17 -24.74 -19.97
N ILE A 92 0.74 -23.76 -20.00
CA ILE A 92 1.67 -23.57 -21.13
C ILE A 92 2.52 -24.81 -21.34
N LYS A 93 3.08 -25.38 -20.27
CA LYS A 93 3.84 -26.63 -20.33
C LYS A 93 3.03 -27.77 -20.93
N GLU A 94 1.80 -27.98 -20.46
CA GLU A 94 0.90 -29.03 -20.96
C GLU A 94 0.63 -28.84 -22.46
N ILE A 95 0.28 -27.62 -22.90
CA ILE A 95 0.02 -27.34 -24.32
C ILE A 95 1.27 -27.55 -25.19
N LEU A 96 2.46 -27.17 -24.71
CA LEU A 96 3.71 -27.40 -25.45
C LEU A 96 4.04 -28.90 -25.57
N GLN A 97 3.73 -29.69 -24.53
CA GLN A 97 3.86 -31.15 -24.55
C GLN A 97 2.87 -31.80 -25.53
N GLU A 98 1.61 -31.35 -25.55
CA GLU A 98 0.59 -31.79 -26.52
C GLU A 98 0.99 -31.46 -27.96
N ARG A 99 1.58 -30.28 -28.17
CA ARG A 99 2.16 -29.84 -29.45
C ARG A 99 3.47 -30.57 -29.80
N LYS A 100 3.96 -31.47 -28.93
CA LYS A 100 5.20 -32.26 -29.09
C LYS A 100 6.45 -31.40 -29.34
N ILE A 101 6.48 -30.20 -28.79
CA ILE A 101 7.63 -29.30 -28.92
C ILE A 101 8.77 -29.79 -28.05
N THR A 102 9.98 -29.81 -28.62
CA THR A 102 11.19 -30.21 -27.88
C THR A 102 12.04 -29.01 -27.49
N ARG A 103 12.85 -29.18 -26.44
CA ARG A 103 13.83 -28.16 -26.01
C ARG A 103 14.80 -27.80 -27.13
N GLU A 104 15.27 -28.80 -27.87
CA GLU A 104 16.21 -28.61 -29.00
C GLU A 104 15.58 -27.79 -30.13
N GLU A 105 14.29 -28.01 -30.46
CA GLU A 105 13.58 -27.24 -31.48
C GLU A 105 13.51 -25.74 -31.12
N ILE A 106 13.30 -25.42 -29.84
CA ILE A 106 13.27 -24.03 -29.37
C ILE A 106 14.67 -23.41 -29.36
N LEU A 107 15.68 -24.10 -28.82
CA LEU A 107 17.04 -23.57 -28.72
C LEU A 107 17.66 -23.35 -30.11
N ASN A 108 17.42 -24.26 -31.04
CA ASN A 108 17.90 -24.19 -32.42
C ASN A 108 16.95 -23.41 -33.35
N SER A 109 15.94 -22.73 -32.79
CA SER A 109 14.94 -22.04 -33.61
C SER A 109 15.55 -20.94 -34.50
N LYS A 110 14.92 -20.71 -35.65
CA LYS A 110 15.39 -19.74 -36.63
C LYS A 110 15.34 -18.31 -36.07
N VAL A 111 16.39 -17.54 -36.36
CA VAL A 111 16.45 -16.10 -36.07
C VAL A 111 16.68 -15.38 -37.39
N LEU A 112 15.90 -14.35 -37.66
CA LEU A 112 16.01 -13.56 -38.89
C LEU A 112 16.17 -12.10 -38.58
N GLU A 113 17.04 -11.43 -39.32
CA GLU A 113 17.02 -9.98 -39.38
C GLU A 113 15.84 -9.52 -40.26
N ILE A 114 15.04 -8.61 -39.72
CA ILE A 114 13.81 -8.10 -40.35
C ILE A 114 13.78 -6.56 -40.35
N THR A 115 14.96 -5.93 -40.26
CA THR A 115 15.13 -4.47 -40.23
C THR A 115 14.48 -3.81 -41.45
N ASP A 116 14.64 -4.40 -42.63
CA ASP A 116 14.07 -3.93 -43.90
C ASP A 116 12.53 -3.92 -43.88
N VAL A 117 11.94 -4.98 -43.33
CA VAL A 117 10.47 -5.10 -43.21
C VAL A 117 9.94 -4.11 -42.19
N LEU A 118 10.55 -4.04 -41.00
CA LEU A 118 10.07 -3.20 -39.90
C LEU A 118 10.23 -1.70 -40.15
N ARG A 119 11.16 -1.26 -41.01
CA ARG A 119 11.26 0.14 -41.43
C ARG A 119 10.00 0.64 -42.14
N ARG A 120 9.23 -0.25 -42.78
CA ARG A 120 7.96 0.07 -43.43
C ARG A 120 6.78 0.15 -42.45
N ALA A 121 6.95 -0.27 -41.19
CA ALA A 121 5.90 -0.21 -40.20
C ALA A 121 5.59 1.24 -39.79
N ASP A 122 4.31 1.57 -39.62
CA ASP A 122 3.89 2.86 -39.06
C ASP A 122 3.90 2.87 -37.53
N SER A 123 4.98 2.34 -36.95
CA SER A 123 5.16 2.26 -35.51
C SER A 123 6.15 3.30 -35.03
N ARG A 124 5.68 4.26 -34.22
CA ARG A 124 6.55 5.25 -33.57
C ARG A 124 7.63 4.60 -32.71
N ILE A 125 7.30 3.48 -32.05
CA ILE A 125 8.23 2.74 -31.18
C ILE A 125 9.35 2.11 -32.02
N VAL A 126 9.00 1.48 -33.14
CA VAL A 126 9.96 0.86 -34.07
C VAL A 126 10.85 1.94 -34.69
N LYS A 127 10.26 3.00 -35.26
CA LYS A 127 10.99 4.12 -35.88
C LYS A 127 12.01 4.71 -34.90
N LYS A 128 11.58 5.11 -33.69
CA LYS A 128 12.46 5.66 -32.66
C LYS A 128 13.55 4.69 -32.18
N SER A 129 13.27 3.38 -32.17
CA SER A 129 14.24 2.38 -31.74
C SER A 129 15.29 2.09 -32.82
N LEU A 130 14.91 2.16 -34.09
CA LEU A 130 15.80 1.97 -35.24
C LEU A 130 16.64 3.21 -35.57
N GLU A 131 16.17 4.43 -35.25
CA GLU A 131 16.93 5.67 -35.41
C GLU A 131 18.14 5.79 -34.46
N LYS A 132 18.20 4.97 -33.40
CA LYS A 132 19.31 4.99 -32.44
C LYS A 132 20.55 4.26 -32.98
N GLY A 133 21.35 4.96 -33.77
CA GLY A 133 22.63 4.45 -34.30
C GLY A 133 22.47 3.20 -35.16
N ASP A 134 23.39 2.24 -35.06
CA ASP A 134 23.39 0.98 -35.85
C ASP A 134 22.41 -0.07 -35.29
N SER A 135 21.20 0.34 -34.91
CA SER A 135 20.19 -0.58 -34.38
C SER A 135 19.56 -1.39 -35.50
N ILE A 136 19.44 -2.70 -35.27
CA ILE A 136 18.78 -3.66 -36.17
C ILE A 136 17.55 -4.26 -35.48
N ALA A 137 16.72 -4.96 -36.24
CA ALA A 137 15.61 -5.72 -35.68
C ALA A 137 15.74 -7.21 -36.01
N LEU A 138 15.63 -8.05 -34.98
CA LEU A 138 15.64 -9.51 -35.11
C LEU A 138 14.27 -10.09 -34.75
N ALA A 139 13.81 -11.05 -35.55
CA ALA A 139 12.69 -11.91 -35.23
C ALA A 139 13.18 -13.31 -34.83
N VAL A 140 12.73 -13.77 -33.66
CA VAL A 140 13.04 -15.09 -33.09
C VAL A 140 11.82 -15.97 -33.25
N LEU A 141 11.96 -17.11 -33.94
CA LEU A 141 10.91 -18.12 -34.01
C LEU A 141 10.73 -18.78 -32.64
N LEU A 142 9.48 -18.92 -32.21
CA LEU A 142 9.06 -19.60 -30.98
C LEU A 142 8.12 -20.76 -31.36
N PRO A 143 8.66 -21.97 -31.58
CA PRO A 143 7.90 -23.14 -32.01
C PRO A 143 6.77 -23.50 -31.04
N GLY A 144 5.55 -23.63 -31.53
CA GLY A 144 4.40 -24.01 -30.71
C GLY A 144 3.96 -22.98 -29.64
N PHE A 145 4.39 -21.71 -29.71
CA PHE A 145 4.01 -20.68 -28.72
C PHE A 145 2.78 -19.83 -29.09
N ARG A 146 2.10 -20.09 -30.21
CA ARG A 146 0.95 -19.28 -30.63
C ARG A 146 -0.19 -19.38 -29.63
N GLY A 147 -0.70 -18.23 -29.20
CA GLY A 147 -1.74 -18.09 -28.17
C GLY A 147 -1.24 -18.26 -26.72
N LEU A 148 0.04 -18.57 -26.51
CA LEU A 148 0.62 -18.82 -25.18
C LEU A 148 1.31 -17.59 -24.60
N LEU A 149 1.76 -16.65 -25.44
CA LEU A 149 2.55 -15.48 -25.01
C LEU A 149 1.69 -14.46 -24.24
N LYS A 150 0.37 -14.45 -24.48
CA LYS A 150 -0.60 -13.60 -23.77
C LYS A 150 -1.55 -14.40 -22.86
N LEU A 151 -1.21 -15.64 -22.51
CA LEU A 151 -2.11 -16.51 -21.75
C LEU A 151 -2.30 -16.01 -20.31
N GLY A 152 -3.55 -15.68 -19.99
CA GLY A 152 -4.01 -15.39 -18.63
C GLY A 152 -3.22 -14.30 -17.91
N ASN A 153 -2.86 -14.60 -16.67
CA ASN A 153 -2.04 -13.78 -15.77
C ASN A 153 -0.54 -13.99 -15.98
N SER A 154 -0.10 -15.13 -16.55
CA SER A 154 1.33 -15.33 -16.85
C SER A 154 1.87 -14.25 -17.79
N ARG A 155 1.08 -13.88 -18.81
CA ARG A 155 1.53 -13.04 -19.93
C ARG A 155 2.96 -13.39 -20.33
N PHE A 156 3.18 -14.65 -20.72
CA PHE A 156 4.51 -15.24 -20.89
C PHE A 156 5.47 -14.41 -21.78
N GLY A 157 4.95 -13.65 -22.75
CA GLY A 157 5.74 -12.68 -23.52
C GLY A 157 6.40 -11.60 -22.66
N LYS A 158 5.74 -11.14 -21.58
CA LYS A 158 6.30 -10.24 -20.56
C LYS A 158 7.41 -10.92 -19.76
N GLU A 159 7.31 -12.21 -19.47
CA GLU A 159 8.40 -12.98 -18.82
C GLU A 159 9.63 -13.00 -19.75
N LEU A 160 9.45 -13.38 -21.03
CA LEU A 160 10.53 -13.36 -22.02
C LEU A 160 11.17 -11.97 -22.13
N ALA A 161 10.36 -10.92 -22.21
CA ALA A 161 10.82 -9.53 -22.28
C ALA A 161 11.62 -9.13 -21.04
N THR A 162 11.17 -9.52 -19.84
CA THR A 162 11.81 -9.19 -18.57
C THR A 162 13.17 -9.88 -18.43
N HIS A 163 13.23 -11.18 -18.70
CA HIS A 163 14.48 -11.94 -18.69
C HIS A 163 15.49 -11.36 -19.68
N ALA A 164 15.04 -11.09 -20.92
CA ALA A 164 15.89 -10.50 -21.95
C ALA A 164 16.37 -9.10 -21.56
N LYS A 165 15.49 -8.24 -21.02
CA LYS A 165 15.84 -6.90 -20.54
C LYS A 165 16.89 -6.92 -19.43
N ILE A 166 16.74 -7.77 -18.42
CA ILE A 166 17.70 -7.86 -17.30
C ILE A 166 19.05 -8.37 -17.79
N ALA A 167 19.07 -9.36 -18.68
CA ALA A 167 20.32 -9.97 -19.13
C ALA A 167 21.06 -9.12 -20.18
N SER A 168 20.35 -8.48 -21.10
CA SER A 168 20.93 -7.81 -22.28
C SER A 168 20.78 -6.28 -22.29
N GLY A 169 19.80 -5.73 -21.57
CA GLY A 169 19.50 -4.29 -21.58
C GLY A 169 18.57 -3.84 -22.72
N ILE A 170 17.91 -4.74 -23.45
CA ILE A 170 16.91 -4.36 -24.46
C ILE A 170 15.73 -3.58 -23.84
N GLY A 171 15.12 -2.70 -24.63
CA GLY A 171 13.99 -1.88 -24.16
C GLY A 171 12.70 -2.67 -23.93
N GLY A 172 12.50 -3.74 -24.70
CA GLY A 172 11.32 -4.59 -24.64
C GLY A 172 11.27 -5.55 -25.83
N LEU A 173 10.17 -6.29 -25.91
CA LEU A 173 9.93 -7.33 -26.91
C LEU A 173 8.48 -7.18 -27.40
N ILE A 174 8.26 -7.36 -28.69
CA ILE A 174 6.91 -7.43 -29.30
C ILE A 174 6.72 -8.85 -29.81
N HIS A 175 5.54 -9.45 -29.68
CA HIS A 175 5.35 -10.83 -30.13
C HIS A 175 4.04 -11.07 -30.88
N THR A 176 3.93 -12.21 -31.56
CA THR A 176 2.79 -12.54 -32.43
C THR A 176 1.43 -12.38 -31.75
N ASP A 177 1.25 -12.80 -30.50
CA ASP A 177 -0.06 -12.69 -29.80
C ASP A 177 -0.48 -11.25 -29.43
N GLU A 178 0.39 -10.25 -29.66
CA GLU A 178 0.08 -8.81 -29.55
C GLU A 178 -0.08 -8.14 -30.92
N LEU A 179 0.10 -8.89 -32.01
CA LEU A 179 0.09 -8.42 -33.38
C LEU A 179 -1.15 -8.94 -34.13
N PRO A 180 -1.73 -8.16 -35.07
CA PRO A 180 -1.34 -6.81 -35.47
C PRO A 180 -1.59 -5.77 -34.36
N GLY A 181 -0.68 -4.80 -34.22
CA GLY A 181 -0.65 -3.89 -33.08
C GLY A 181 0.57 -2.97 -33.10
N TYR A 182 0.56 -1.93 -32.26
CA TYR A 182 1.66 -0.97 -32.13
C TYR A 182 2.10 -0.26 -33.43
N GLY A 183 1.22 -0.19 -34.45
CA GLY A 183 1.56 0.36 -35.77
C GLY A 183 2.26 -0.62 -36.72
N ILE A 184 2.24 -1.91 -36.41
CA ILE A 184 2.67 -3.00 -37.29
C ILE A 184 1.42 -3.63 -37.92
N SER A 185 1.27 -3.49 -39.24
CA SER A 185 0.12 -3.96 -40.00
C SER A 185 0.11 -5.48 -40.18
N GLU A 186 -1.05 -6.05 -40.51
CA GLU A 186 -1.20 -7.48 -40.81
C GLU A 186 -0.32 -7.92 -41.98
N GLU A 187 -0.18 -7.10 -43.03
CA GLU A 187 0.72 -7.35 -44.16
C GLU A 187 2.18 -7.56 -43.72
N ILE A 188 2.67 -6.76 -42.77
CA ILE A 188 4.03 -6.89 -42.22
C ILE A 188 4.16 -8.17 -41.41
N VAL A 189 3.14 -8.49 -40.60
CA VAL A 189 3.10 -9.73 -39.80
C VAL A 189 3.13 -10.95 -40.72
N GLU A 190 2.37 -10.94 -41.81
CA GLU A 190 2.38 -12.00 -42.81
C GLU A 190 3.73 -12.14 -43.50
N GLU A 191 4.37 -11.04 -43.87
CA GLU A 191 5.69 -11.07 -44.52
C GLU A 191 6.75 -11.67 -43.60
N ILE A 192 6.79 -11.25 -42.33
CA ILE A 192 7.68 -11.84 -41.31
C ILE A 192 7.37 -13.34 -41.15
N SER A 193 6.09 -13.71 -41.09
CA SER A 193 5.65 -15.10 -40.94
C SER A 193 6.10 -15.98 -42.11
N LYS A 194 5.98 -15.48 -43.35
CA LYS A 194 6.44 -16.15 -44.58
C LYS A 194 7.96 -16.32 -44.57
N ARG A 195 8.73 -15.28 -44.21
CA ARG A 195 10.21 -15.35 -44.16
C ARG A 195 10.71 -16.33 -43.09
N LEU A 196 10.06 -16.37 -41.94
CA LEU A 196 10.37 -17.33 -40.86
C LEU A 196 9.88 -18.75 -41.15
N LYS A 197 8.99 -18.94 -42.15
CA LYS A 197 8.32 -20.21 -42.45
C LYS A 197 7.53 -20.73 -41.24
N LEU A 198 6.73 -19.86 -40.62
CA LEU A 198 5.93 -20.20 -39.44
C LEU A 198 4.97 -21.35 -39.72
N LYS A 199 4.92 -22.36 -38.83
CA LYS A 199 3.85 -23.36 -38.81
C LYS A 199 2.62 -22.80 -38.10
N LYS A 200 1.51 -23.54 -38.14
CA LYS A 200 0.20 -23.12 -37.58
C LYS A 200 0.28 -22.68 -36.11
N ASP A 201 0.98 -23.45 -35.28
CA ASP A 201 1.06 -23.22 -33.83
C ASP A 201 2.28 -22.42 -33.39
N ASP A 202 3.11 -21.97 -34.35
CA ASP A 202 4.32 -21.20 -34.06
C ASP A 202 4.00 -19.72 -33.83
N ALA A 203 4.83 -19.09 -32.99
CA ALA A 203 4.86 -17.64 -32.81
C ALA A 203 6.26 -17.11 -33.13
N PHE A 204 6.41 -15.79 -33.11
CA PHE A 204 7.70 -15.13 -33.14
C PHE A 204 7.72 -13.95 -32.17
N ALA A 205 8.94 -13.57 -31.78
CA ALA A 205 9.21 -12.39 -30.98
C ALA A 205 10.18 -11.46 -31.71
N ILE A 206 9.90 -10.16 -31.69
CA ILE A 206 10.68 -9.09 -32.30
C ILE A 206 11.45 -8.35 -31.20
N CYS A 207 12.75 -8.20 -31.41
CA CYS A 207 13.64 -7.39 -30.57
C CYS A 207 14.37 -6.35 -31.43
N ILE A 208 14.51 -5.13 -30.92
CA ILE A 208 15.16 -4.01 -31.64
C ILE A 208 16.27 -3.43 -30.77
N GLY A 209 17.46 -3.25 -31.35
CA GLY A 209 18.62 -2.69 -30.66
C GLY A 209 19.94 -2.98 -31.37
N LYS A 210 21.06 -2.72 -30.69
CA LYS A 210 22.40 -3.00 -31.22
C LYS A 210 22.63 -4.49 -31.38
N LYS A 211 23.36 -4.88 -32.43
CA LYS A 211 23.61 -6.28 -32.80
C LYS A 211 24.11 -7.16 -31.65
N ASP A 212 25.09 -6.71 -30.87
CA ASP A 212 25.64 -7.52 -29.76
C ASP A 212 24.70 -7.64 -28.56
N VAL A 213 23.91 -6.60 -28.30
CA VAL A 213 22.84 -6.65 -27.29
C VAL A 213 21.77 -7.64 -27.70
N LEU A 214 21.38 -7.64 -28.98
CA LEU A 214 20.36 -8.55 -29.50
C LEU A 214 20.80 -10.01 -29.50
N LYS A 215 22.07 -10.33 -29.80
CA LYS A 215 22.58 -11.70 -29.69
C LYS A 215 22.31 -12.28 -28.29
N LYS A 216 22.69 -11.54 -27.24
CA LYS A 216 22.45 -11.94 -25.85
C LYS A 216 20.97 -12.02 -25.52
N ALA A 217 20.15 -11.09 -26.02
CA ALA A 217 18.71 -11.12 -25.82
C ALA A 217 18.07 -12.38 -26.42
N VAL A 218 18.44 -12.73 -27.65
CA VAL A 218 17.91 -13.90 -28.37
C VAL A 218 18.25 -15.21 -27.66
N GLU A 219 19.49 -15.37 -27.18
CA GLU A 219 19.91 -16.53 -26.38
C GLU A 219 19.03 -16.69 -25.13
N VAL A 220 18.78 -15.60 -24.41
CA VAL A 220 17.97 -15.61 -23.18
C VAL A 220 16.49 -15.86 -23.46
N ILE A 221 15.95 -15.32 -24.56
CA ILE A 221 14.58 -15.58 -24.99
C ILE A 221 14.39 -17.06 -25.29
N LYS A 222 15.30 -17.66 -26.06
CA LYS A 222 15.26 -19.08 -26.40
C LYS A 222 15.42 -19.97 -25.17
N ASP A 223 16.37 -19.65 -24.29
CA ASP A 223 16.57 -20.38 -23.03
C ASP A 223 15.32 -20.32 -22.14
N ARG A 224 14.71 -19.14 -21.96
CA ARG A 224 13.50 -19.01 -21.15
C ARG A 224 12.28 -19.69 -21.79
N ALA A 225 12.14 -19.61 -23.11
CA ALA A 225 11.10 -20.34 -23.85
C ALA A 225 11.29 -21.85 -23.72
N ALA A 226 12.51 -22.37 -23.85
CA ALA A 226 12.83 -23.77 -23.62
C ALA A 226 12.46 -24.24 -22.21
N LYS A 227 12.74 -23.42 -21.19
CA LYS A 227 12.36 -23.67 -19.80
C LYS A 227 10.84 -23.64 -19.54
N ALA A 228 10.02 -23.18 -20.49
CA ALA A 228 8.57 -23.30 -20.38
C ALA A 228 8.11 -24.77 -20.37
N LEU A 229 8.89 -25.68 -20.97
CA LEU A 229 8.65 -27.12 -20.92
C LEU A 229 8.86 -27.71 -19.53
N ASP A 230 9.59 -27.02 -18.65
CA ASP A 230 9.78 -27.43 -17.26
C ASP A 230 8.59 -26.94 -16.38
N GLY A 231 7.94 -25.85 -16.79
CA GLY A 231 6.78 -25.24 -16.12
C GLY A 231 7.18 -24.00 -15.34
N VAL A 232 6.85 -23.98 -14.05
CA VAL A 232 7.23 -22.90 -13.13
C VAL A 232 8.67 -23.11 -12.67
N LEU A 233 9.45 -22.03 -12.67
CA LEU A 233 10.84 -22.04 -12.21
C LEU A 233 10.96 -21.50 -10.78
N GLU A 234 11.98 -21.95 -10.08
CA GLU A 234 12.41 -21.39 -8.80
C GLU A 234 13.12 -20.05 -9.01
N GLU A 235 12.54 -18.97 -8.51
CA GLU A 235 13.03 -17.61 -8.76
C GLU A 235 12.61 -16.60 -7.68
N VAL A 236 13.35 -15.48 -7.62
CA VAL A 236 12.97 -14.30 -6.86
C VAL A 236 12.29 -13.31 -7.79
N ARG A 237 11.11 -12.84 -7.39
CA ARG A 237 10.30 -11.85 -8.10
C ARG A 237 10.06 -10.63 -7.22
N ARG A 238 9.80 -9.48 -7.82
CA ARG A 238 9.31 -8.28 -7.13
C ARG A 238 7.82 -8.12 -7.32
N ALA A 239 7.12 -7.70 -6.28
CA ALA A 239 5.76 -7.21 -6.40
C ALA A 239 5.74 -5.85 -7.13
N LEU A 240 4.79 -5.68 -8.03
CA LEU A 240 4.53 -4.45 -8.77
C LEU A 240 3.30 -3.73 -8.18
N PRO A 241 3.12 -2.42 -8.46
CA PRO A 241 1.96 -1.66 -7.96
C PRO A 241 0.59 -2.18 -8.40
N ASP A 242 0.55 -2.93 -9.51
CA ASP A 242 -0.66 -3.59 -10.00
C ASP A 242 -0.88 -4.98 -9.38
N ASP A 243 -0.20 -5.28 -8.27
CA ASP A 243 -0.16 -6.58 -7.58
C ASP A 243 0.40 -7.75 -8.42
N THR A 244 0.88 -7.53 -9.65
CA THR A 244 1.57 -8.58 -10.42
C THR A 244 3.01 -8.75 -9.94
N THR A 245 3.66 -9.84 -10.35
CA THR A 245 5.05 -10.12 -9.99
C THR A 245 5.93 -10.06 -11.23
N GLU A 246 7.17 -9.60 -11.07
CA GLU A 246 8.15 -9.54 -12.15
C GLU A 246 9.47 -10.19 -11.72
N TYR A 247 10.05 -10.99 -12.61
CA TYR A 247 11.33 -11.65 -12.37
C TYR A 247 12.42 -10.64 -11.96
N MET A 248 13.19 -10.97 -10.92
CA MET A 248 14.36 -10.20 -10.50
C MET A 248 15.65 -10.97 -10.74
N ARG A 249 15.72 -12.19 -10.21
CA ARG A 249 16.93 -13.01 -10.18
C ARG A 249 16.58 -14.47 -9.85
N PRO A 250 17.49 -15.44 -10.09
CA PRO A 250 17.33 -16.80 -9.61
C PRO A 250 17.28 -16.84 -8.07
N LEU A 251 16.71 -17.91 -7.49
CA LEU A 251 16.80 -18.12 -6.05
C LEU A 251 18.28 -18.12 -5.63
N PRO A 252 18.64 -17.40 -4.55
CA PRO A 252 19.99 -17.46 -4.01
C PRO A 252 20.33 -18.89 -3.59
N GLY A 253 21.56 -19.32 -3.84
CA GLY A 253 22.07 -20.58 -3.31
C GLY A 253 22.18 -20.56 -1.79
N ALA A 254 22.51 -21.70 -1.19
CA ALA A 254 22.72 -21.80 0.25
C ALA A 254 23.75 -20.76 0.73
N ALA A 255 23.33 -19.86 1.61
CA ALA A 255 24.22 -18.89 2.22
C ALA A 255 25.30 -19.63 3.01
N ARG A 256 26.57 -19.31 2.76
CA ARG A 256 27.67 -19.79 3.59
C ARG A 256 27.72 -18.89 4.82
N MET A 257 27.33 -19.42 5.97
CA MET A 257 27.50 -18.75 7.26
C MET A 257 28.71 -19.35 7.98
N TYR A 258 29.45 -18.50 8.69
CA TYR A 258 30.48 -18.93 9.65
C TYR A 258 30.24 -18.21 10.99
N PRO A 259 30.67 -18.78 12.12
CA PRO A 259 30.53 -18.12 13.41
C PRO A 259 31.28 -16.78 13.45
N GLU A 260 30.61 -15.71 13.87
CA GLU A 260 31.22 -14.41 14.13
C GLU A 260 32.14 -14.50 15.35
N THR A 261 33.45 -14.35 15.15
CA THR A 261 34.46 -14.54 16.20
C THR A 261 34.73 -13.29 17.01
N ASP A 262 34.36 -12.11 16.50
CA ASP A 262 34.58 -10.85 17.20
C ASP A 262 33.55 -10.63 18.33
N VAL A 263 32.43 -11.37 18.30
CA VAL A 263 31.36 -11.27 19.29
C VAL A 263 31.40 -12.49 20.23
N PRO A 264 31.58 -12.31 21.54
CA PRO A 264 31.59 -13.42 22.48
C PRO A 264 30.20 -14.09 22.57
N PRO A 265 30.13 -15.41 22.84
CA PRO A 265 28.85 -16.10 23.02
C PRO A 265 28.02 -15.52 24.17
N ILE A 266 26.74 -15.23 23.92
CA ILE A 266 25.80 -14.70 24.92
C ILE A 266 25.05 -15.85 25.59
N ARG A 267 25.35 -16.14 26.86
CA ARG A 267 24.65 -17.18 27.63
C ARG A 267 23.33 -16.67 28.20
N VAL A 268 22.21 -17.19 27.70
CA VAL A 268 20.86 -16.88 28.18
C VAL A 268 20.54 -17.72 29.43
N LYS A 269 20.55 -17.10 30.62
CA LYS A 269 20.28 -17.79 31.91
C LYS A 269 18.78 -18.02 32.13
N LYS A 270 18.43 -19.09 32.86
CA LYS A 270 17.04 -19.42 33.21
C LYS A 270 16.34 -18.30 33.98
N ASP A 271 17.00 -17.72 34.99
CA ASP A 271 16.44 -16.61 35.77
C ASP A 271 16.12 -15.38 34.90
N TYR A 272 16.92 -15.15 33.85
CA TYR A 272 16.67 -14.08 32.89
C TYR A 272 15.41 -14.39 32.05
N LEU A 273 15.25 -15.62 31.55
CA LEU A 273 14.04 -16.04 30.85
C LEU A 273 12.79 -15.97 31.74
N ASP A 274 12.90 -16.36 33.01
CA ASP A 274 11.77 -16.33 33.94
C ASP A 274 11.37 -14.88 34.28
N ARG A 275 12.35 -13.98 34.42
CA ARG A 275 12.08 -12.53 34.52
C ARG A 275 11.40 -11.98 33.25
N LEU A 276 11.83 -12.39 32.05
CA LEU A 276 11.20 -11.95 30.81
C LEU A 276 9.76 -12.46 30.71
N ARG A 277 9.50 -13.74 30.99
CA ARG A 277 8.16 -14.35 30.96
C ARG A 277 7.17 -13.62 31.87
N LYS A 278 7.59 -13.22 33.07
CA LYS A 278 6.76 -12.46 34.02
C LYS A 278 6.45 -11.03 33.54
N ASN A 279 7.30 -10.46 32.70
CA ASN A 279 7.19 -9.08 32.22
C ASN A 279 6.84 -9.00 30.73
N LEU A 280 6.31 -10.08 30.14
CA LEU A 280 5.87 -10.05 28.75
C LEU A 280 4.72 -9.03 28.60
N PRO A 281 4.78 -8.17 27.56
CA PRO A 281 3.66 -7.32 27.20
C PRO A 281 2.40 -8.15 26.96
N GLU A 282 1.24 -7.52 27.18
CA GLU A 282 -0.04 -8.14 26.83
C GLU A 282 -0.10 -8.45 25.33
N LEU A 283 -0.59 -9.64 25.01
CA LEU A 283 -0.91 -9.99 23.64
C LEU A 283 -2.05 -9.09 23.10
N PRO A 284 -2.10 -8.85 21.78
CA PRO A 284 -3.09 -7.99 21.15
C PRO A 284 -4.54 -8.29 21.56
N GLU A 285 -4.92 -9.56 21.67
CA GLU A 285 -6.28 -10.00 22.01
C GLU A 285 -6.61 -9.71 23.47
N LYS A 286 -5.67 -10.02 24.38
CA LYS A 286 -5.83 -9.70 25.81
C LYS A 286 -5.96 -8.20 26.03
N LYS A 287 -5.16 -7.43 25.29
CA LYS A 287 -5.18 -5.97 25.32
C LYS A 287 -6.50 -5.42 24.78
N LEU A 288 -7.00 -5.94 23.65
CA LEU A 288 -8.30 -5.58 23.10
C LEU A 288 -9.43 -5.83 24.11
N GLU A 289 -9.47 -7.02 24.70
CA GLU A 289 -10.48 -7.38 25.71
C GLU A 289 -10.39 -6.51 26.98
N ARG A 290 -9.18 -6.20 27.44
CA ARG A 290 -8.95 -5.27 28.56
C ARG A 290 -9.51 -3.89 28.26
N LEU A 291 -9.23 -3.34 27.08
CA LEU A 291 -9.70 -2.01 26.68
C LEU A 291 -11.22 -1.99 26.51
N LYS A 292 -11.82 -3.03 25.91
CA LYS A 292 -13.29 -3.16 25.78
C LYS A 292 -14.01 -3.17 27.12
N ARG A 293 -13.43 -3.81 28.14
CA ARG A 293 -14.03 -3.86 29.48
C ARG A 293 -13.87 -2.55 30.24
N ARG A 294 -12.78 -1.82 29.96
CA ARG A 294 -12.40 -0.62 30.71
C ARG A 294 -13.04 0.66 30.15
N TYR A 295 -13.27 0.70 28.85
CA TYR A 295 -13.70 1.87 28.11
C TYR A 295 -15.01 1.60 27.38
N THR A 296 -15.83 2.64 27.23
CA THR A 296 -17.11 2.64 26.50
C THR A 296 -16.98 2.70 24.97
N LEU A 297 -15.76 2.65 24.44
CA LEU A 297 -15.48 2.65 23.00
C LEU A 297 -15.97 1.37 22.31
N ASN A 298 -16.36 1.51 21.04
CA ASN A 298 -16.65 0.34 20.22
C ASN A 298 -15.36 -0.42 19.83
N GLU A 299 -15.51 -1.69 19.42
CA GLU A 299 -14.37 -2.55 19.09
C GLU A 299 -13.48 -1.98 17.98
N GLU A 300 -14.09 -1.34 16.97
CA GLU A 300 -13.37 -0.79 15.82
C GLU A 300 -12.49 0.39 16.25
N GLN A 301 -13.00 1.30 17.08
CA GLN A 301 -12.24 2.40 17.64
C GLN A 301 -11.03 1.90 18.46
N ILE A 302 -11.23 0.86 19.26
CA ILE A 302 -10.14 0.28 20.06
C ILE A 302 -9.08 -0.33 19.14
N LYS A 303 -9.48 -1.11 18.12
CA LYS A 303 -8.54 -1.66 17.13
C LYS A 303 -7.75 -0.56 16.44
N GLN A 304 -8.39 0.53 16.04
CA GLN A 304 -7.72 1.66 15.41
C GLN A 304 -6.71 2.34 16.36
N ILE A 305 -7.05 2.52 17.65
CA ILE A 305 -6.12 3.07 18.66
C ILE A 305 -4.89 2.16 18.81
N LEU A 306 -5.09 0.85 18.84
CA LEU A 306 -4.02 -0.14 18.96
C LEU A 306 -3.11 -0.15 17.71
N LEU A 307 -3.70 -0.15 16.52
CA LEU A 307 -2.98 -0.19 15.23
C LEU A 307 -2.20 1.09 14.96
N ALA A 308 -2.81 2.25 15.22
CA ALA A 308 -2.13 3.55 15.17
C ALA A 308 -1.10 3.67 16.32
N GLY A 309 -1.29 2.85 17.36
CA GLY A 309 -0.39 2.69 18.48
C GLY A 309 -0.34 3.91 19.39
N TYR A 310 -1.49 4.57 19.53
CA TYR A 310 -1.78 5.66 20.46
C TYR A 310 -2.30 5.16 21.81
N GLU A 311 -2.28 3.85 22.07
CA GLU A 311 -2.80 3.24 23.30
C GLU A 311 -2.29 3.93 24.57
N LYS A 312 -0.97 4.08 24.71
CA LYS A 312 -0.37 4.66 25.93
C LYS A 312 -0.84 6.09 26.16
N ASP A 313 -0.87 6.88 25.10
CA ASP A 313 -1.28 8.29 25.15
C ASP A 313 -2.78 8.38 25.47
N PHE A 314 -3.60 7.55 24.81
CA PHE A 314 -5.02 7.43 25.07
C PHE A 314 -5.30 7.07 26.53
N GLU A 315 -4.70 5.99 27.06
CA GLU A 315 -4.90 5.57 28.44
C GLU A 315 -4.43 6.63 29.43
N PHE A 316 -3.32 7.32 29.15
CA PHE A 316 -2.80 8.38 30.00
C PHE A 316 -3.73 9.59 30.05
N ILE A 317 -4.22 10.06 28.90
CA ILE A 317 -5.15 11.19 28.82
C ILE A 317 -6.48 10.83 29.50
N VAL A 318 -7.06 9.67 29.19
CA VAL A 318 -8.36 9.27 29.77
C VAL A 318 -8.25 9.03 31.28
N LYS A 319 -7.11 8.55 31.79
CA LYS A 319 -6.88 8.46 33.25
C LYS A 319 -6.93 9.83 33.92
N LYS A 320 -6.43 10.89 33.28
CA LYS A 320 -6.52 12.28 33.80
C LYS A 320 -7.89 12.91 33.56
N PHE A 321 -8.58 12.51 32.49
CA PHE A 321 -9.85 13.07 32.05
C PHE A 321 -10.91 11.97 31.77
N PRO A 322 -11.43 11.27 32.80
CA PRO A 322 -12.28 10.08 32.59
C PRO A 322 -13.56 10.33 31.80
N LYS A 323 -14.13 11.55 31.87
CA LYS A 323 -15.37 11.92 31.16
C LYS A 323 -15.17 12.24 29.67
N PHE A 324 -13.92 12.28 29.19
CA PHE A 324 -13.62 12.69 27.81
C PHE A 324 -13.22 11.54 26.90
N GLU A 325 -13.44 10.30 27.32
CA GLU A 325 -13.06 9.08 26.59
C GLU A 325 -13.39 9.15 25.08
N SER A 326 -14.66 9.38 24.73
CA SER A 326 -15.09 9.45 23.32
C SER A 326 -14.51 10.66 22.58
N ILE A 327 -14.27 11.77 23.28
CA ILE A 327 -13.68 12.98 22.69
C ILE A 327 -12.20 12.73 22.38
N VAL A 328 -11.45 12.13 23.31
CA VAL A 328 -10.04 11.76 23.14
C VAL A 328 -9.90 10.77 21.98
N ALA A 329 -10.74 9.73 21.94
CA ALA A 329 -10.74 8.77 20.84
C ALA A 329 -10.98 9.46 19.49
N ARG A 330 -11.98 10.33 19.39
CA ARG A 330 -12.27 11.11 18.18
C ARG A 330 -11.12 12.03 17.79
N THR A 331 -10.48 12.70 18.76
CA THR A 331 -9.35 13.60 18.47
C THR A 331 -8.18 12.83 17.86
N ILE A 332 -7.83 11.69 18.43
CA ILE A 332 -6.70 10.86 17.98
C ILE A 332 -7.02 10.20 16.63
N LEU A 333 -8.21 9.62 16.47
CA LEU A 333 -8.58 8.80 15.31
C LEU A 333 -9.10 9.60 14.11
N ASN A 334 -9.67 10.78 14.33
CA ASN A 334 -10.30 11.58 13.28
C ASN A 334 -9.62 12.94 13.14
N THR A 335 -9.57 13.73 14.22
CA THR A 335 -9.11 15.13 14.13
C THR A 335 -7.65 15.25 13.72
N ILE A 336 -6.74 14.49 14.32
CA ILE A 336 -5.31 14.55 13.94
C ILE A 336 -5.12 14.13 12.47
N PRO A 337 -5.66 12.98 12.00
CA PRO A 337 -5.58 12.62 10.58
C PRO A 337 -6.24 13.61 9.61
N GLU A 338 -7.33 14.26 10.02
CA GLU A 338 -7.99 15.32 9.23
C GLU A 338 -7.06 16.54 9.09
N LEU A 339 -6.43 16.97 10.18
CA LEU A 339 -5.47 18.07 10.17
C LEU A 339 -4.23 17.76 9.33
N GLU A 340 -3.75 16.51 9.38
CA GLU A 340 -2.62 16.06 8.55
C GLU A 340 -2.93 16.18 7.05
N LYS A 341 -4.15 15.84 6.63
CA LYS A 341 -4.61 16.06 5.24
C LYS A 341 -4.72 17.54 4.86
N GLU A 342 -4.96 18.42 5.83
CA GLU A 342 -4.92 19.88 5.65
C GLU A 342 -3.49 20.46 5.64
N GLY A 343 -2.46 19.62 5.75
CA GLY A 343 -1.05 20.01 5.72
C GLY A 343 -0.47 20.38 7.09
N VAL A 344 -1.16 20.07 8.18
CA VAL A 344 -0.62 20.24 9.54
C VAL A 344 0.36 19.11 9.84
N ASP A 345 1.52 19.45 10.37
CA ASP A 345 2.50 18.47 10.84
C ASP A 345 1.99 17.79 12.12
N ALA A 346 1.55 16.53 11.99
CA ALA A 346 1.02 15.73 13.09
C ALA A 346 2.09 15.41 14.15
N GLU A 347 3.39 15.39 13.79
CA GLU A 347 4.47 15.10 14.74
C GLU A 347 4.61 16.19 15.82
N LYS A 348 4.15 17.42 15.51
CA LYS A 348 4.13 18.53 16.47
C LYS A 348 3.01 18.40 17.50
N ILE A 349 1.99 17.58 17.25
CA ILE A 349 0.89 17.34 18.18
C ILE A 349 1.31 16.26 19.17
N ASN A 350 2.07 16.66 20.18
CA ASN A 350 2.58 15.75 21.20
C ASN A 350 1.60 15.56 22.39
N LEU A 351 1.91 14.60 23.26
CA LEU A 351 1.11 14.29 24.45
C LEU A 351 0.90 15.51 25.36
N GLU A 352 1.92 16.36 25.54
CA GLU A 352 1.84 17.55 26.39
C GLU A 352 0.82 18.56 25.86
N MET A 353 0.83 18.81 24.54
CA MET A 353 -0.14 19.67 23.88
C MET A 353 -1.57 19.15 24.08
N LEU A 354 -1.79 17.84 23.86
CA LEU A 354 -3.09 17.22 24.06
C LEU A 354 -3.58 17.37 25.52
N LEU A 355 -2.70 17.16 26.49
CA LEU A 355 -3.03 17.33 27.91
C LEU A 355 -3.46 18.76 28.24
N ASN A 356 -2.77 19.77 27.69
CA ASN A 356 -3.11 21.18 27.90
C ASN A 356 -4.48 21.53 27.29
N VAL A 357 -4.76 21.04 26.08
CA VAL A 357 -6.05 21.21 25.41
C VAL A 357 -7.19 20.57 26.22
N PHE A 358 -7.02 19.31 26.66
CA PHE A 358 -8.05 18.64 27.46
C PHE A 358 -8.20 19.23 28.87
N SER A 359 -7.14 19.81 29.45
CA SER A 359 -7.26 20.57 30.72
C SER A 359 -8.11 21.82 30.54
N ALA A 360 -7.84 22.62 29.51
CA ALA A 360 -8.63 23.81 29.22
C ALA A 360 -10.10 23.48 28.88
N LEU A 361 -10.34 22.34 28.23
CA LEU A 361 -11.70 21.83 27.98
C LEU A 361 -12.40 21.44 29.29
N LYS A 362 -11.69 20.78 30.22
CA LYS A 362 -12.21 20.42 31.56
C LYS A 362 -12.54 21.65 32.39
N GLU A 363 -11.71 22.68 32.32
CA GLU A 363 -11.93 23.99 32.95
C GLU A 363 -13.09 24.76 32.30
N GLY A 364 -13.60 24.30 31.16
CA GLY A 364 -14.73 24.91 30.46
C GLY A 364 -14.37 26.24 29.77
N LYS A 365 -13.09 26.45 29.43
CA LYS A 365 -12.61 27.66 28.75
C LYS A 365 -13.07 27.77 27.29
N PHE A 366 -13.35 26.65 26.66
CA PHE A 366 -13.88 26.51 25.30
C PHE A 366 -14.75 25.25 25.18
N ALA A 367 -15.43 25.05 24.05
CA ALA A 367 -16.26 23.88 23.77
C ALA A 367 -15.54 22.83 22.89
N LYS A 368 -15.98 21.56 22.96
CA LYS A 368 -15.33 20.42 22.28
C LYS A 368 -15.19 20.60 20.75
N GLU A 369 -16.08 21.37 20.12
CA GLU A 369 -16.03 21.69 18.69
C GLU A 369 -14.82 22.55 18.30
N GLY A 370 -14.18 23.22 19.26
CA GLY A 370 -12.99 24.06 19.04
C GLY A 370 -11.66 23.29 19.05
N ILE A 371 -11.65 22.00 19.38
CA ILE A 371 -10.41 21.20 19.45
C ILE A 371 -9.61 21.23 18.13
N PRO A 372 -10.21 21.01 16.95
CA PRO A 372 -9.44 20.99 15.69
C PRO A 372 -8.72 22.31 15.42
N GLU A 373 -9.41 23.43 15.63
CA GLU A 373 -8.87 24.78 15.40
C GLU A 373 -7.74 25.12 16.38
N LEU A 374 -7.92 24.75 17.65
CA LEU A 374 -6.91 24.97 18.68
C LEU A 374 -5.65 24.14 18.44
N LEU A 375 -5.79 22.87 18.03
CA LEU A 375 -4.65 22.01 17.67
C LEU A 375 -3.90 22.54 16.43
N LYS A 376 -4.64 22.99 15.41
CA LYS A 376 -4.06 23.60 14.21
C LYS A 376 -3.24 24.85 14.54
N TYR A 377 -3.77 25.71 15.40
CA TYR A 377 -3.10 26.93 15.83
C TYR A 377 -1.83 26.62 16.64
N LEU A 378 -1.91 25.71 17.62
CA LEU A 378 -0.79 25.34 18.48
C LEU A 378 0.32 24.60 17.72
N SER A 379 -0.02 23.77 16.73
CA SER A 379 0.96 23.11 15.86
C SER A 379 1.74 24.14 15.02
N SER A 380 1.08 25.21 14.59
CA SER A 380 1.70 26.32 13.85
C SER A 380 2.47 27.28 14.78
N ASN A 381 2.06 27.39 16.05
CA ASN A 381 2.62 28.30 17.05
C ASN A 381 2.98 27.58 18.36
N PRO A 382 4.04 26.74 18.39
CA PRO A 382 4.32 25.86 19.52
C PRO A 382 4.66 26.57 20.84
N ARG A 383 5.02 27.85 20.78
CA ARG A 383 5.37 28.67 21.95
C ARG A 383 4.18 29.42 22.56
N SER A 384 3.02 29.40 21.91
CA SER A 384 1.84 30.08 22.41
C SER A 384 1.26 29.33 23.61
N SER A 385 0.87 30.06 24.65
CA SER A 385 0.14 29.46 25.77
C SER A 385 -1.28 29.09 25.36
N ILE A 386 -1.87 28.10 26.06
CA ILE A 386 -3.23 27.63 25.78
C ILE A 386 -4.26 28.77 25.86
N ASP A 387 -4.12 29.67 26.85
CA ASP A 387 -5.04 30.78 27.04
C ASP A 387 -4.93 31.85 25.95
N ARG A 388 -3.73 32.08 25.41
CA ARG A 388 -3.53 32.96 24.25
C ARG A 388 -4.13 32.34 23.00
N ALA A 389 -3.86 31.05 22.76
CA ALA A 389 -4.41 30.32 21.63
C ALA A 389 -5.96 30.32 21.63
N ILE A 390 -6.60 30.12 22.78
CA ILE A 390 -8.07 30.20 22.90
C ILE A 390 -8.59 31.60 22.53
N LYS A 391 -7.90 32.66 22.95
CA LYS A 391 -8.28 34.05 22.61
C LYS A 391 -8.06 34.36 21.13
N ASP A 392 -6.92 33.99 20.58
CA ASP A 392 -6.54 34.28 19.19
C ASP A 392 -7.42 33.52 18.20
N CYS A 393 -7.85 32.30 18.54
CA CYS A 393 -8.84 31.54 17.78
C CYS A 393 -10.28 32.01 18.04
N GLY A 394 -10.51 32.98 18.94
CA GLY A 394 -11.84 33.42 19.32
C GLY A 394 -12.72 32.32 19.94
N LEU A 395 -12.11 31.32 20.57
CA LEU A 395 -12.80 30.16 21.16
C LEU A 395 -13.22 30.38 22.62
N ALA A 396 -12.91 31.56 23.17
CA ALA A 396 -13.28 31.89 24.54
C ALA A 396 -14.80 31.76 24.72
N ARG A 397 -15.18 31.09 25.81
CA ARG A 397 -16.58 30.89 26.17
C ARG A 397 -17.28 32.23 26.39
N ILE A 398 -18.47 32.34 25.82
CA ILE A 398 -19.37 33.49 25.99
C ILE A 398 -20.51 33.13 26.95
N ASP A 399 -21.08 34.14 27.59
CA ASP A 399 -22.18 33.96 28.54
C ASP A 399 -23.47 33.55 27.84
N LEU A 400 -24.29 32.75 28.54
CA LEU A 400 -25.58 32.25 28.05
C LEU A 400 -26.49 33.37 27.52
N ARG A 401 -26.51 34.53 28.17
CA ARG A 401 -27.32 35.68 27.74
C ARG A 401 -26.85 36.25 26.40
N GLU A 402 -25.56 36.25 26.16
CA GLU A 402 -24.97 36.73 24.91
C GLU A 402 -25.25 35.73 23.78
N VAL A 403 -25.20 34.43 24.09
CA VAL A 403 -25.59 33.34 23.17
C VAL A 403 -27.05 33.48 22.73
N GLU A 404 -27.96 33.64 23.68
CA GLU A 404 -29.39 33.82 23.41
C GLU A 404 -29.63 35.04 22.54
N LYS A 405 -29.00 36.17 22.88
CA LYS A 405 -29.10 37.41 22.09
C LYS A 405 -28.58 37.24 20.67
N LEU A 406 -27.42 36.62 20.48
CA LEU A 406 -26.86 36.36 19.15
C LEU A 406 -27.74 35.45 18.30
N ILE A 407 -28.33 34.41 18.92
CA ILE A 407 -29.27 33.51 18.23
C ILE A 407 -30.54 34.29 17.87
N GLU A 408 -31.07 35.08 18.79
CA GLU A 408 -32.26 35.91 18.55
C GLU A 408 -32.05 36.95 17.44
N ASP A 409 -30.88 37.59 17.38
CA ASP A 409 -30.51 38.51 16.32
C ASP A 409 -30.44 37.79 14.96
N ILE A 410 -29.84 36.61 14.90
CA ILE A 410 -29.76 35.80 13.67
C ILE A 410 -31.15 35.37 13.21
N VAL A 411 -31.97 34.86 14.14
CA VAL A 411 -33.34 34.42 13.86
C VAL A 411 -34.20 35.61 13.40
N SER A 412 -34.09 36.76 14.07
CA SER A 412 -34.81 37.99 13.71
C SER A 412 -34.41 38.51 12.33
N SER A 413 -33.11 38.51 12.01
CA SER A 413 -32.61 38.92 10.69
C SER A 413 -33.04 38.01 9.54
N ARG A 414 -33.53 36.81 9.86
CA ARG A 414 -33.97 35.78 8.89
C ARG A 414 -35.45 35.41 9.05
N LYS A 415 -36.27 36.26 9.72
CA LYS A 415 -37.70 35.99 9.95
C LYS A 415 -38.46 35.65 8.67
N ASP A 416 -38.31 36.43 7.61
CA ASP A 416 -39.00 36.20 6.33
C ASP A 416 -38.69 34.82 5.73
N PHE A 417 -37.45 34.35 5.89
CA PHE A 417 -37.02 33.03 5.42
C PHE A 417 -37.67 31.89 6.24
N ILE A 418 -37.82 32.09 7.55
CA ILE A 418 -38.45 31.11 8.46
C ILE A 418 -39.94 30.99 8.14
N THR A 419 -40.63 32.11 7.97
CA THR A 419 -42.06 32.16 7.68
C THR A 419 -42.40 31.52 6.33
N GLN A 420 -41.54 31.67 5.32
CA GLN A 420 -41.76 31.09 3.98
C GLN A 420 -41.51 29.58 3.89
N ARG A 421 -40.54 29.04 4.64
CA ARG A 421 -40.16 27.61 4.56
C ARG A 421 -40.75 26.74 5.68
N GLY A 422 -41.28 27.36 6.72
CA GLY A 422 -41.72 26.67 7.93
C GLY A 422 -40.55 26.38 8.88
N VAL A 423 -40.87 26.20 10.16
CA VAL A 423 -39.91 26.08 11.25
C VAL A 423 -39.01 24.84 11.11
N GLU A 424 -39.56 23.67 10.80
CA GLU A 424 -38.79 22.43 10.65
C GLU A 424 -37.74 22.50 9.53
N ASN A 425 -38.09 23.09 8.39
CA ASN A 425 -37.20 23.19 7.23
C ASN A 425 -36.16 24.32 7.36
N SER A 426 -36.36 25.23 8.31
CA SER A 426 -35.48 26.40 8.53
C SER A 426 -34.42 26.14 9.60
N PHE A 427 -34.58 25.10 10.42
CA PHE A 427 -33.65 24.76 11.50
C PHE A 427 -32.22 24.53 10.98
N ASN A 428 -32.02 23.64 10.01
CA ASN A 428 -30.68 23.28 9.52
C ASN A 428 -29.91 24.46 8.89
N PRO A 429 -30.50 25.28 7.98
CA PRO A 429 -29.83 26.47 7.44
C PRO A 429 -29.43 27.49 8.51
N ILE A 430 -30.31 27.75 9.48
CA ILE A 430 -30.06 28.73 10.54
C ILE A 430 -29.02 28.20 11.52
N MET A 431 -29.07 26.91 11.85
CA MET A 431 -28.03 26.25 12.65
C MET A 431 -26.65 26.41 12.00
N GLY A 432 -26.56 26.36 10.66
CA GLY A 432 -25.32 26.65 9.93
C GLY A 432 -24.79 28.08 10.19
N LEU A 433 -25.65 29.09 10.14
CA LEU A 433 -25.29 30.50 10.40
C LEU A 433 -24.92 30.75 11.86
N VAL A 434 -25.66 30.15 12.79
CA VAL A 434 -25.37 30.24 14.23
C VAL A 434 -24.03 29.59 14.53
N MET A 435 -23.77 28.40 13.96
CA MET A 435 -22.50 27.70 14.12
C MET A 435 -21.33 28.47 13.53
N GLN A 436 -21.49 29.24 12.44
CA GLN A 436 -20.41 30.10 11.93
C GLN A 436 -19.92 31.13 12.96
N ARG A 437 -20.79 31.62 13.86
CA ARG A 437 -20.41 32.62 14.88
C ARG A 437 -20.05 32.02 16.23
N LEU A 438 -20.63 30.87 16.57
CA LEU A 438 -20.59 30.27 17.90
C LEU A 438 -19.83 28.94 18.00
N ARG A 439 -19.42 28.33 16.88
CA ARG A 439 -18.70 27.05 16.89
C ARG A 439 -17.46 27.15 17.78
N GLY A 440 -17.29 26.18 18.66
CA GLY A 440 -16.15 26.07 19.56
C GLY A 440 -16.18 26.99 20.78
N LYS A 441 -17.06 28.00 20.83
CA LYS A 441 -17.29 28.85 22.01
C LYS A 441 -18.28 28.22 23.00
N VAL A 442 -19.29 27.52 22.47
CA VAL A 442 -20.40 26.94 23.24
C VAL A 442 -20.71 25.54 22.72
N ASP A 443 -21.16 24.64 23.60
CA ASP A 443 -21.51 23.26 23.21
C ASP A 443 -22.65 23.27 22.17
N GLY A 444 -22.45 22.55 21.06
CA GLY A 444 -23.42 22.50 19.97
C GLY A 444 -24.81 22.02 20.38
N LYS A 445 -24.92 21.20 21.44
CA LYS A 445 -26.21 20.75 21.97
C LYS A 445 -26.97 21.92 22.60
N LEU A 446 -26.29 22.75 23.38
CA LEU A 446 -26.90 23.92 24.01
C LEU A 446 -27.36 24.93 22.95
N ILE A 447 -26.54 25.15 21.91
CA ILE A 447 -26.91 26.01 20.77
C ILE A 447 -28.18 25.46 20.08
N SER A 448 -28.21 24.15 19.82
CA SER A 448 -29.36 23.48 19.21
C SER A 448 -30.63 23.64 20.06
N ASP A 449 -30.53 23.44 21.37
CA ASP A 449 -31.69 23.51 22.28
C ASP A 449 -32.25 24.94 22.36
N ILE A 450 -31.38 25.96 22.46
CA ILE A 450 -31.80 27.37 22.45
C ILE A 450 -32.44 27.75 21.11
N LEU A 451 -31.83 27.32 19.99
CA LEU A 451 -32.36 27.61 18.66
C LEU A 451 -33.74 26.97 18.44
N LYS A 452 -33.94 25.71 18.86
CA LYS A 452 -35.25 25.05 18.78
C LYS A 452 -36.31 25.83 19.54
N LYS A 453 -36.03 26.16 20.81
CA LYS A 453 -36.96 26.93 21.64
C LYS A 453 -37.33 28.28 21.00
N LYS A 454 -36.35 29.00 20.44
CA LYS A 454 -36.58 30.29 19.79
C LYS A 454 -37.38 30.19 18.49
N LEU A 455 -37.24 29.09 17.75
CA LEU A 455 -38.04 28.85 16.55
C LEU A 455 -39.46 28.39 16.89
N GLU A 456 -39.65 27.63 17.97
CA GLU A 456 -40.97 27.26 18.49
C GLU A 456 -41.74 28.48 19.02
N GLU A 457 -41.06 29.45 19.64
CA GLU A 457 -41.65 30.75 20.04
C GLU A 457 -42.12 31.62 18.85
N LEU A 458 -41.72 31.28 17.61
CA LEU A 458 -42.11 31.96 16.37
C LEU A 458 -43.16 31.20 15.54
N SER A 459 -43.49 29.97 15.96
CA SER A 459 -44.60 29.17 15.40
C SER A 459 -45.92 29.63 16.00
#